data_AF-A0A2H0E1J1-F1
#
_entry.id   AF-A0A2H0E1J1-F1
#
_cell.length_a   1.000
_cell.length_b   1.000
_cell.length_c   1.000
_cell.angle_alpha   90.00
_cell.angle_beta   90.00
_cell.angle_gamma   90.00
#
_symmetry.space_group_name_H-M   'P 1'
#
loop_
_entity.id
_entity.type
_entity.pdbx_description
1 polymer ?
#
loop_
_entity_poly.entity_id
_entity_poly.type
_entity_poly.pdbx_seq_one_letter_code
_entity_poly.pdbx_strand_id
1 'polypeptide(L)' 'EGGEKSGTKITAGFAADYGREVFCIPGSIDSPTAAGPALLIQQGAKLVTKVEDIWEELSLT' A
#
# COMPACT_ATOMS: atom_id res chain seq x y z
N GLU A 1 1.04 6.82 -4.16
CA GLU A 1 0.75 8.21 -3.72
C GLU A 1 -0.74 8.53 -3.74
N GLY A 2 -1.25 9.10 -2.65
CA GLY A 2 -2.61 9.59 -2.51
C GLY A 2 -2.86 10.14 -1.11
N GLY A 3 -3.45 11.33 -1.00
CA GLY A 3 -3.78 11.91 0.31
C GLY A 3 -4.89 11.15 1.04
N GLU A 4 -5.25 11.61 2.23
CA GLU A 4 -6.23 10.91 3.10
C GLU A 4 -7.60 10.66 2.46
N LYS A 5 -8.01 11.48 1.50
CA LYS A 5 -9.29 11.35 0.77
C LYS A 5 -9.12 10.82 -0.66
N SER A 6 -7.99 10.16 -0.97
CA SER A 6 -7.75 9.61 -2.30
C SER A 6 -8.67 8.42 -2.59
N GLY A 7 -9.20 8.36 -3.82
CA GLY A 7 -9.96 7.20 -4.32
C GLY A 7 -9.14 5.89 -4.30
N THR A 8 -7.82 5.98 -4.21
CA THR A 8 -6.91 4.83 -4.01
C THR A 8 -7.27 4.00 -2.78
N LYS A 9 -7.77 4.62 -1.70
CA LYS A 9 -8.16 3.89 -0.48
C LYS A 9 -9.33 2.95 -0.70
N ILE A 10 -10.30 3.34 -1.54
CA ILE A 10 -11.48 2.53 -1.83
C ILE A 10 -11.04 1.24 -2.55
N THR A 11 -10.21 1.38 -3.59
CA THR A 11 -9.67 0.23 -4.32
C THR A 11 -8.80 -0.66 -3.42
N ALA A 12 -7.97 -0.08 -2.55
CA ALA A 12 -7.15 -0.84 -1.61
C ALA A 12 -8.00 -1.58 -0.57
N GLY A 13 -9.07 -0.96 -0.06
CA GLY A 13 -10.03 -1.59 0.83
C GLY A 13 -10.72 -2.79 0.17
N PHE A 14 -11.24 -2.61 -1.05
CA PHE A 14 -11.83 -3.72 -1.80
C PHE A 14 -10.82 -4.84 -2.07
N ALA A 15 -9.57 -4.51 -2.42
CA ALA A 15 -8.53 -5.51 -2.61
C ALA A 15 -8.36 -6.37 -1.34
N ALA A 16 -8.25 -5.73 -0.17
CA ALA A 16 -8.15 -6.43 1.11
C ALA A 16 -9.41 -7.28 1.41
N ASP A 17 -10.61 -6.75 1.17
CA ASP A 17 -11.88 -7.47 1.38
C ASP A 17 -12.00 -8.72 0.50
N TYR A 18 -11.43 -8.69 -0.71
CA TYR A 18 -11.36 -9.84 -1.62
C TYR A 18 -10.16 -10.78 -1.34
N GLY A 19 -9.46 -10.59 -0.22
CA GLY A 19 -8.30 -11.40 0.14
C GLY A 19 -7.12 -11.20 -0.81
N ARG A 20 -7.01 -10.03 -1.45
CA ARG A 20 -5.86 -9.64 -2.26
C ARG A 20 -4.88 -8.86 -1.41
N GLU A 21 -3.61 -9.12 -1.66
CA GLU A 21 -2.55 -8.40 -0.99
C GLU A 21 -2.47 -6.96 -1.49
N VAL A 22 -2.29 -6.06 -0.54
CA VAL A 22 -2.12 -4.63 -0.82
C VAL A 22 -0.69 -4.26 -0.50
N PHE A 23 0.01 -3.73 -1.49
CA PHE A 23 1.38 -3.26 -1.35
C PHE A 23 1.43 -1.74 -1.39
N CYS A 24 2.28 -1.14 -0.57
CA CYS A 24 2.42 0.30 -0.44
C CYS A 24 3.88 0.70 -0.41
N ILE A 25 4.22 1.71 -1.21
CA ILE A 25 5.55 2.32 -1.20
C ILE A 25 5.56 3.38 -0.10
N PRO A 26 6.56 3.40 0.80
CA PRO A 26 6.66 4.44 1.81
C PRO A 26 7.00 5.79 1.17
N GLY A 27 6.46 6.86 1.74
CA GLY A 27 6.74 8.24 1.32
C GLY A 27 7.17 9.10 2.51
N SER A 28 7.66 10.31 2.22
CA SER A 28 8.04 11.27 3.27
C SER A 28 6.84 11.65 4.15
N ILE A 29 7.03 11.72 5.47
CA ILE A 29 5.99 12.12 6.43
C ILE A 29 5.46 13.54 6.18
N ASP A 30 6.29 14.41 5.62
CA ASP A 30 5.93 15.79 5.30
C ASP A 30 5.15 15.90 3.98
N SER A 31 5.07 14.82 3.21
CA SER A 31 4.34 14.81 1.95
C SER A 31 2.84 14.54 2.20
N PRO A 32 1.93 15.44 1.78
CA PRO A 32 0.50 15.20 1.91
C PRO A 32 0.01 14.00 1.06
N THR A 33 0.79 13.57 0.07
CA THR A 33 0.45 12.40 -0.76
C THR A 33 0.87 11.06 -0.13
N ALA A 34 1.74 11.09 0.88
CA ALA A 34 2.20 9.89 1.58
C ALA A 34 1.24 9.43 2.68
N ALA A 35 0.30 10.30 3.10
CA ALA A 35 -0.66 9.99 4.17
C ALA A 35 -1.57 8.79 3.86
N GLY A 36 -1.98 8.60 2.60
CA GLY A 36 -2.77 7.43 2.19
C GLY A 36 -2.00 6.13 2.28
N PRO A 37 -0.84 5.99 1.59
CA PRO A 37 0.03 4.83 1.73
C PRO A 37 0.42 4.52 3.19
N ALA A 38 0.75 5.55 3.99
CA ALA A 38 1.09 5.36 5.41
C ALA A 38 -0.07 4.75 6.21
N LEU A 39 -1.31 5.22 6.00
CA LEU A 39 -2.48 4.64 6.66
C LEU A 39 -2.72 3.19 6.20
N LEU A 40 -2.58 2.90 4.91
CA LEU A 40 -2.74 1.54 4.39
C LEU A 40 -1.71 0.58 5.01
N ILE A 41 -0.46 1.02 5.17
CA ILE A 41 0.58 0.24 5.86
C ILE A 41 0.18 -0.04 7.31
N GLN A 42 -0.33 0.97 8.02
CA GLN A 42 -0.85 0.79 9.39
C GLN A 42 -2.04 -0.19 9.46
N GLN A 43 -2.82 -0.29 8.39
CA GLN A 43 -3.96 -1.21 8.26
C GLN A 43 -3.56 -2.64 7.83
N GLY A 44 -2.26 -2.90 7.63
CA GLY A 44 -1.74 -4.22 7.27
C GLY A 44 -1.34 -4.37 5.80
N ALA A 45 -1.37 -3.30 5.01
CA ALA A 45 -0.72 -3.33 3.70
C ALA A 45 0.79 -3.54 3.86
N LYS A 46 1.37 -4.32 2.94
CA LYS A 46 2.79 -4.64 2.94
C LYS A 46 3.59 -3.45 2.44
N LEU A 47 4.57 -3.04 3.22
CA LEU A 47 5.52 -2.02 2.82
C LEU A 47 6.50 -2.62 1.79
N VAL A 48 6.66 -1.97 0.65
CA VAL A 48 7.60 -2.38 -0.40
C VAL A 48 8.49 -1.22 -0.83
N THR A 49 9.75 -1.52 -1.11
CA THR A 49 10.77 -0.55 -1.53
C THR A 49 11.40 -0.89 -2.88
N LYS A 50 11.25 -2.14 -3.31
CA LYS A 50 11.80 -2.69 -4.54
C LYS A 50 10.89 -3.79 -5.08
N VAL A 51 11.11 -4.20 -6.32
CA VAL A 51 10.24 -5.18 -7.00
C VAL A 51 10.34 -6.57 -6.36
N GLU A 52 11.52 -6.89 -5.83
CA GLU A 52 11.82 -8.17 -5.19
C GLU A 52 10.92 -8.41 -3.97
N ASP A 53 10.58 -7.36 -3.22
CA ASP A 53 9.68 -7.46 -2.07
C ASP A 53 8.29 -8.01 -2.47
N ILE A 54 7.83 -7.69 -3.69
CA ILE A 54 6.55 -8.17 -4.23
C ILE A 54 6.68 -9.62 -4.70
N TRP A 55 7.80 -9.97 -5.35
CA TRP A 55 8.03 -11.34 -5.83
C TRP A 55 8.19 -12.34 -4.69
N GLU A 56 8.89 -11.94 -3.63
CA GLU A 56 9.06 -12.73 -2.41
C GLU A 56 7.70 -12.99 -1.74
N GLU A 57 6.85 -11.98 -1.58
CA GLU A 57 5.52 -12.16 -0.98
C GLU A 57 4.61 -13.03 -1.85
N LEU A 58 4.58 -12.79 -3.16
CA LEU A 58 3.76 -13.57 -4.10
C LEU A 58 4.31 -14.98 -4.38
N SER A 59 5.45 -15.37 -3.78
CA SER A 59 6.11 -16.65 -4.04
C SER A 59 6.36 -16.91 -5.54
N LEU A 60 6.66 -15.84 -6.28
CA LEU A 60 6.95 -15.89 -7.73
C LEU A 60 8.45 -16.13 -8.00
N THR A 61 9.22 -16.46 -6.97
CA THR A 61 10.67 -16.75 -7.00
C THR A 61 10.96 -18.06 -6.30
#